data_AF-A0AAP7CYR0-F1
#
_entry.id   AF-A0AAP7CYR0-F1
#
_cell.length_a   1.000
_cell.length_b   1.000
_cell.length_c   1.000
_cell.angle_alpha   90.00
_cell.angle_beta   90.00
_cell.angle_gamma   90.00
#
_symmetry.space_group_name_H-M   'P 1'
#
loop_
_entity.id
_entity.type
_entity.pdbx_description
1 polymer ?
#
loop_
_entity_poly.entity_id
_entity_poly.type
_entity_poly.pdbx_seq_one_letter_code
_entity_poly.pdbx_strand_id
1 'polypeptide(L)'
;MLDSLEKMLAKGVDNALLRFGLGKGYLDLGDHLKAVQHLQCCVTFDPKYSAAWKLLGKAHLAAGDRAAARSAWEQGLAAAQAHGDKQAEKEMTVFLKKLDK
;
A
#
# COMPACT_ATOMS: atom_id res chain seq x y z
N MET A 1 11.58 -8.67 -12.21
CA MET A 1 11.58 -7.53 -11.26
C MET A 1 11.28 -7.98 -9.84
N LEU A 2 10.16 -8.67 -9.59
CA LEU A 2 9.80 -9.14 -8.23
C LEU A 2 10.85 -10.09 -7.62
N ASP A 3 11.29 -11.11 -8.37
CA ASP A 3 12.37 -12.05 -7.94
C ASP A 3 13.65 -11.32 -7.48
N SER A 4 14.04 -10.25 -8.16
CA SER A 4 15.21 -9.46 -7.81
C SER A 4 15.02 -8.74 -6.47
N LEU A 5 13.82 -8.21 -6.21
CA LEU A 5 13.48 -7.55 -4.95
C LEU A 5 13.42 -8.56 -3.79
N GLU A 6 12.92 -9.77 -4.04
CA GLU A 6 12.90 -10.84 -3.04
C GLU A 6 14.31 -11.31 -2.68
N LYS A 7 15.20 -11.42 -3.66
CA LYS A 7 16.62 -11.71 -3.42
C LYS A 7 17.31 -10.61 -2.62
N MET A 8 16.95 -9.34 -2.84
CA MET A 8 17.48 -8.24 -2.03
C MET A 8 17.00 -8.34 -0.59
N LEU A 9 15.72 -8.67 -0.38
CA LEU A 9 15.17 -8.90 0.95
C LEU A 9 15.86 -10.06 1.66
N ALA A 10 16.08 -11.18 0.96
CA ALA A 10 16.80 -12.34 1.49
C ALA A 10 18.27 -12.04 1.83
N LYS A 11 18.88 -11.06 1.16
CA LYS A 11 20.23 -10.55 1.47
C LYS A 11 20.26 -9.55 2.63
N GLY A 12 19.12 -9.31 3.29
CA GLY A 12 19.00 -8.43 4.45
C GLY A 12 18.72 -6.96 4.12
N VAL A 13 18.50 -6.62 2.85
CA VAL A 13 18.04 -5.27 2.51
C VAL A 13 16.56 -5.20 2.83
N ASP A 14 16.17 -4.50 3.88
CA ASP A 14 14.76 -4.28 4.21
C ASP A 14 14.51 -2.79 4.47
N ASN A 15 13.71 -2.16 3.62
CA ASN A 15 13.35 -0.76 3.73
C ASN A 15 11.99 -0.49 3.05
N ALA A 16 11.44 0.70 3.30
CA ALA A 16 10.14 1.12 2.77
C ALA A 16 10.06 0.96 1.23
N LEU A 17 11.07 1.43 0.50
CA LEU A 17 11.06 1.39 -0.97
C LEU A 17 11.06 -0.03 -1.52
N LEU A 18 11.86 -0.94 -0.95
CA LEU A 18 11.90 -2.34 -1.33
C LEU A 18 10.57 -3.03 -1.04
N ARG A 19 10.03 -2.82 0.17
CA ARG A 19 8.74 -3.37 0.59
C ARG A 19 7.59 -2.84 -0.27
N PHE A 20 7.62 -1.57 -0.66
CA PHE A 20 6.69 -1.00 -1.63
C PHE A 20 6.78 -1.70 -3.00
N GLY A 21 8.00 -1.89 -3.52
CA GLY A 21 8.22 -2.58 -4.79
C GLY A 21 7.71 -4.02 -4.78
N LEU A 22 7.99 -4.77 -3.71
CA LEU A 22 7.46 -6.12 -3.49
C LEU A 22 5.94 -6.11 -3.43
N GLY A 23 5.37 -5.24 -2.59
CA GLY A 23 3.94 -5.12 -2.39
C GLY A 23 3.19 -4.79 -3.68
N LYS A 24 3.70 -3.84 -4.46
CA LYS A 24 3.17 -3.52 -5.79
C LYS A 24 3.26 -4.73 -6.73
N GLY A 25 4.43 -5.38 -6.81
CA GLY A 25 4.61 -6.51 -7.71
C GLY A 25 3.71 -7.69 -7.37
N TYR A 26 3.51 -7.99 -6.08
CA TYR A 26 2.54 -8.99 -5.64
C TYR A 26 1.09 -8.60 -5.95
N LEU A 27 0.76 -7.31 -5.83
CA LEU A 27 -0.57 -6.80 -6.21
C LEU A 27 -0.82 -6.98 -7.71
N ASP A 28 0.17 -6.70 -8.55
CA ASP A 28 0.13 -6.88 -10.00
C ASP A 28 0.02 -8.38 -10.39
N LEU A 29 0.54 -9.29 -9.56
CA LEU A 29 0.41 -10.75 -9.72
C LEU A 29 -0.94 -11.31 -9.22
N GLY A 30 -1.76 -10.50 -8.56
CA GLY A 30 -3.01 -10.96 -7.94
C GLY A 30 -2.85 -11.64 -6.57
N ASP A 31 -1.62 -11.71 -6.03
CA ASP A 31 -1.38 -12.21 -4.68
C ASP A 31 -1.63 -11.08 -3.67
N HIS A 32 -2.91 -10.84 -3.41
CA HIS A 32 -3.36 -9.74 -2.56
C HIS A 32 -2.88 -9.89 -1.10
N LEU A 33 -2.77 -11.12 -0.60
CA LEU A 33 -2.32 -11.38 0.77
C LEU A 33 -0.85 -11.01 0.95
N LYS A 34 0.04 -11.43 0.04
CA LYS A 34 1.44 -11.01 0.09
C LYS A 34 1.62 -9.52 -0.18
N ALA A 35 0.81 -8.96 -1.08
CA ALA A 35 0.80 -7.53 -1.32
C ALA A 35 0.51 -6.75 -0.02
N VAL A 36 -0.54 -7.13 0.71
CA VAL A 36 -0.87 -6.55 2.02
C VAL A 36 0.30 -6.64 2.97
N GLN A 37 0.92 -7.81 3.15
CA GLN A 37 2.04 -7.99 4.08
C GLN A 37 3.19 -7.03 3.78
N HIS A 38 3.61 -6.94 2.52
CA HIS A 38 4.72 -6.08 2.14
C HIS A 38 4.36 -4.59 2.21
N LEU A 39 3.15 -4.21 1.80
CA LEU A 39 2.71 -2.81 1.88
C LEU A 39 2.50 -2.36 3.33
N GLN A 40 2.06 -3.27 4.21
CA GLN A 40 1.96 -3.02 5.64
C GLN A 40 3.34 -2.73 6.24
N CYS A 41 4.35 -3.56 5.93
CA CYS A 41 5.72 -3.29 6.35
C CYS A 41 6.22 -1.94 5.80
N CYS A 42 5.89 -1.61 4.54
CA CYS A 42 6.28 -0.33 3.95
C CYS A 42 5.75 0.86 4.74
N VAL A 43 4.46 0.86 5.10
CA VAL A 43 3.85 1.95 5.87
C VAL A 43 4.28 1.94 7.34
N THR A 44 4.76 0.81 7.86
CA THR A 44 5.41 0.77 9.18
C THR A 44 6.80 1.43 9.14
N PHE A 45 7.57 1.22 8.08
CA PHE A 45 8.87 1.89 7.90
C PHE A 45 8.71 3.38 7.62
N ASP A 46 7.77 3.73 6.76
CA ASP A 46 7.47 5.11 6.40
C ASP A 46 5.94 5.33 6.41
N PRO A 47 5.39 5.77 7.56
CA PRO A 47 3.96 6.09 7.68
C PRO A 47 3.51 7.22 6.74
N LYS A 48 4.45 7.97 6.17
CA LYS A 48 4.18 9.12 5.30
C LYS A 48 4.14 8.73 3.82
N TYR A 49 4.39 7.46 3.50
CA TYR A 49 4.40 6.94 2.15
C TYR A 49 2.96 6.78 1.60
N SER A 50 2.37 7.89 1.17
CA SER A 50 1.01 8.00 0.61
C SER A 50 0.72 6.93 -0.47
N ALA A 51 1.66 6.69 -1.39
CA ALA A 51 1.47 5.70 -2.44
C ALA A 51 1.40 4.25 -1.90
N ALA A 52 2.06 3.94 -0.78
CA ALA A 52 2.00 2.63 -0.16
C ALA A 52 0.65 2.40 0.50
N TRP A 53 0.13 3.40 1.23
CA TRP A 53 -1.23 3.38 1.76
C TRP A 53 -2.29 3.19 0.67
N LYS A 54 -2.10 3.85 -0.48
CA LYS A 54 -3.01 3.72 -1.62
C LYS A 54 -3.08 2.28 -2.10
N LEU A 55 -1.92 1.64 -2.30
CA LEU A 55 -1.84 0.26 -2.74
C LEU A 55 -2.31 -0.70 -1.65
N LEU A 56 -2.04 -0.41 -0.36
CA LEU A 56 -2.44 -1.24 0.76
C LEU A 56 -3.97 -1.36 0.83
N GLY A 57 -4.68 -0.24 0.70
CA GLY A 57 -6.15 -0.28 0.66
C GLY A 57 -6.69 -1.02 -0.56
N LYS A 58 -6.02 -0.90 -1.73
CA LYS A 58 -6.39 -1.70 -2.92
C LYS A 58 -6.15 -3.20 -2.70
N ALA A 59 -5.05 -3.56 -2.06
CA ALA A 59 -4.71 -4.93 -1.73
C ALA A 59 -5.71 -5.54 -0.76
N HIS A 60 -6.09 -4.82 0.30
CA HIS A 60 -7.14 -5.25 1.22
C HIS A 60 -8.49 -5.40 0.53
N LEU A 61 -8.88 -4.45 -0.32
CA LEU A 61 -10.15 -4.54 -1.04
C LEU A 61 -10.17 -5.76 -1.96
N ALA A 62 -9.08 -6.03 -2.67
CA ALA A 62 -8.95 -7.17 -3.55
C ALA A 62 -8.88 -8.51 -2.77
N ALA A 63 -8.35 -8.49 -1.54
CA ALA A 63 -8.40 -9.60 -0.61
C ALA A 63 -9.80 -9.81 0.02
N GLY A 64 -10.78 -8.95 -0.28
CA GLY A 64 -12.14 -9.01 0.27
C GLY A 64 -12.31 -8.32 1.63
N ASP A 65 -11.24 -7.75 2.21
CA ASP A 65 -11.28 -7.05 3.48
C ASP A 65 -11.59 -5.57 3.27
N ARG A 66 -12.89 -5.28 3.11
CA ARG A 66 -13.40 -3.92 2.88
C ARG A 66 -13.15 -3.00 4.08
N ALA A 67 -13.13 -3.54 5.30
CA ALA A 67 -12.91 -2.77 6.52
C ALA A 67 -11.45 -2.31 6.63
N ALA A 68 -10.50 -3.21 6.42
CA ALA A 68 -9.09 -2.88 6.37
C ALA A 68 -8.76 -1.94 5.19
N ALA A 69 -9.42 -2.12 4.04
CA ALA A 69 -9.27 -1.22 2.90
C ALA A 69 -9.66 0.22 3.24
N ARG A 70 -10.80 0.41 3.92
CA ARG A 70 -11.23 1.73 4.42
C ARG A 70 -10.18 2.32 5.36
N SER A 71 -9.76 1.58 6.38
CA SER A 71 -8.77 2.08 7.35
C SER A 71 -7.46 2.48 6.70
N ALA A 72 -6.96 1.68 5.75
CA ALA A 72 -5.72 1.98 5.02
C ALA A 72 -5.83 3.27 4.19
N TRP A 73 -6.97 3.51 3.52
CA TRP A 73 -7.18 4.74 2.77
C TRP A 73 -7.44 5.96 3.65
N GLU A 74 -8.07 5.81 4.81
CA GLU A 74 -8.21 6.90 5.79
C GLU A 74 -6.84 7.33 6.34
N GLN A 75 -6.01 6.37 6.74
CA GLN A 75 -4.63 6.65 7.20
C GLN A 75 -3.78 7.24 6.07
N GLY A 76 -3.89 6.69 4.86
CA GLY A 76 -3.22 7.22 3.68
C GLY A 76 -3.62 8.65 3.33
N LEU A 77 -4.89 9.00 3.54
CA LEU A 77 -5.40 10.35 3.29
C LEU A 77 -4.73 11.35 4.25
N ALA A 78 -4.67 11.00 5.55
CA ALA A 78 -3.97 11.80 6.54
C ALA A 78 -2.48 11.95 6.21
N ALA A 79 -1.81 10.86 5.79
CA ALA A 79 -0.42 10.89 5.36
C ALA A 79 -0.20 11.78 4.12
N ALA A 80 -1.07 11.67 3.12
CA ALA A 80 -1.02 12.47 1.90
C ALA A 80 -1.23 13.96 2.20
N GLN A 81 -2.19 14.31 3.06
CA GLN A 81 -2.44 15.69 3.49
C GLN A 81 -1.26 16.27 4.26
N ALA A 82 -0.67 15.49 5.17
CA ALA A 82 0.50 15.91 5.94
C ALA A 82 1.73 16.21 5.05
N HIS A 83 1.83 15.54 3.89
CA HIS A 83 2.95 15.70 2.95
C HIS A 83 2.63 16.54 1.71
N GLY A 84 1.40 17.06 1.59
CA GLY A 84 0.96 17.85 0.44
C GLY A 84 0.79 17.04 -0.85
N ASP A 85 0.67 15.72 -0.77
CA ASP A 85 0.43 14.84 -1.92
C ASP A 85 -1.06 14.87 -2.33
N LYS A 86 -1.42 15.95 -3.03
CA LYS A 86 -2.79 16.19 -3.50
C LYS A 86 -3.29 15.12 -4.47
N GLN A 87 -2.40 14.39 -5.13
CA GLN A 87 -2.80 13.36 -6.08
C GLN A 87 -3.25 12.11 -5.34
N ALA A 88 -2.45 11.63 -4.38
CA ALA A 88 -2.82 10.51 -3.53
C ALA A 88 -4.08 10.81 -2.72
N GLU A 89 -4.21 12.04 -2.21
CA GLU A 89 -5.40 12.50 -1.48
C GLU A 89 -6.68 12.34 -2.30
N LYS A 90 -6.68 12.83 -3.55
CA LYS A 90 -7.82 12.72 -4.45
C LYS A 90 -8.15 11.28 -4.79
N GLU A 91 -7.15 10.46 -5.12
CA GLU A 91 -7.36 9.05 -5.45
C GLU A 91 -7.98 8.28 -4.28
N MET A 92 -7.44 8.43 -3.07
CA MET A 92 -7.96 7.75 -1.88
C MET A 92 -9.35 8.21 -1.50
N THR A 93 -9.65 9.51 -1.61
CA THR A 93 -11.00 10.04 -1.40
C THR A 93 -12.02 9.41 -2.35
N VAL A 94 -11.64 9.22 -3.62
CA VAL A 94 -12.50 8.54 -4.60
C VAL A 94 -12.69 7.06 -4.23
N PHE A 95 -11.65 6.38 -3.76
CA PHE A 95 -11.77 4.98 -3.35
C PHE A 95 -12.65 4.82 -2.11
N LEU A 96 -12.52 5.68 -1.10
CA LEU A 96 -13.40 5.70 0.07
C LEU A 96 -14.86 5.89 -0.33
N LYS A 97 -15.16 6.89 -1.17
CA LYS A 97 -16.53 7.10 -1.68
C LYS A 97 -17.09 5.91 -2.46
N LYS A 98 -16.23 5.13 -3.13
CA LYS A 98 -16.64 3.88 -3.80
C LYS A 98 -16.90 2.74 -2.81
N LEU A 99 -16.30 2.76 -1.62
CA LEU A 99 -16.60 1.79 -0.57
C LEU A 99 -17.95 2.03 0.11
N ASP A 100 -18.42 3.27 0.11
CA ASP A 100 -19.71 3.66 0.70
C ASP A 100 -20.90 3.49 -0.28
N LYS A 101 -20.62 3.22 -1.54
CA LYS A 101 -21.62 2.82 -2.55
C LYS A 101 -21.76 1.31 -2.64
#